data_AF-A0A2C9LV66-F1
#
_entry.id   AF-A0A2C9LV66-F1
#
_cell.length_a   1.000
_cell.length_b   1.000
_cell.length_c   1.000
_cell.angle_alpha   90.00
_cell.angle_beta   90.00
_cell.angle_gamma   90.00
#
_symmetry.space_group_name_H-M   'P 1'
#
loop_
_entity.id
_entity.type
_entity.pdbx_description
1 polymer ?
#
loop_
_entity_poly.entity_id
_entity_poly.type
_entity_poly.pdbx_seq_one_letter_code
_entity_poly.pdbx_strand_id
1 'polypeptide(L)'
;MAEPSNGFLKSFTCSSSPSEIVAGVTRSLVVECLLSNHNVTALPFVMSLTLSHSNSTGDSAYTHIATLNGFDSHISGDAQTSLEAQTHGAINTTGDSFLRVTWAYPIANRAGDYRCDAIGISESGKPARLSTTSRVTLASPESEKERIVEKLRNQSILIETLETTLNRTSSENSHAIHDLEKEIQSLKAAVQQQGNRLHQLTPMSLPVLKSMLFTPSPLYNGRRYYLSQAKFFFDSKTAKSNCEYFGGYMAEIDSAEEFGFVKSYFLASMPSRFVYISGTDEAQEKVWVHTHSKTPVRYLNWGSNEPSHGREENCVGYDARRVLVDIPCNYYAETSTYICEIPE
;
A
#
# COMPACT_ATOMS: atom_id res chain seq x y z
N MET A 1 -13.17 44.18 66.14
CA MET A 1 -13.82 44.60 64.89
C MET A 1 -13.14 43.82 63.78
N ALA A 2 -13.79 42.77 63.30
CA ALA A 2 -13.28 41.93 62.22
C ALA A 2 -14.03 42.32 60.93
N GLU A 3 -13.28 42.68 59.89
CA GLU A 3 -13.80 42.84 58.53
C GLU A 3 -14.27 41.47 57.99
N PRO A 4 -15.40 41.39 57.28
CA PRO A 4 -15.79 40.15 56.62
C PRO A 4 -14.97 39.96 55.35
N SER A 5 -14.24 38.86 55.31
CA SER A 5 -13.54 38.31 54.15
C SER A 5 -14.50 38.03 53.00
N ASN A 6 -14.46 38.86 51.96
CA ASN A 6 -15.26 38.68 50.74
C ASN A 6 -14.55 37.69 49.79
N GLY A 7 -14.60 36.40 50.13
CA GLY A 7 -14.02 35.30 49.37
C GLY A 7 -15.01 34.65 48.40
N PHE A 8 -15.41 35.35 47.34
CA PHE A 8 -16.01 34.70 46.17
C PHE A 8 -14.88 34.27 45.23
N LEU A 9 -14.54 32.99 45.22
CA LEU A 9 -13.67 32.37 44.21
C LEU A 9 -14.27 32.60 42.82
N LYS A 10 -13.52 33.26 41.93
CA LYS A 10 -13.95 33.66 40.58
C LYS A 10 -14.21 32.44 39.70
N SER A 11 -15.45 31.98 39.65
CA SER A 11 -15.87 30.85 38.83
C SER A 11 -16.08 31.20 37.35
N PHE A 12 -16.16 32.49 37.01
CA PHE A 12 -16.23 32.97 35.62
C PHE A 12 -15.05 33.88 35.28
N THR A 13 -14.35 33.57 34.19
CA THR A 13 -13.13 34.27 33.75
C THR A 13 -13.17 34.59 32.25
N CYS A 14 -12.55 35.72 31.90
CA CYS A 14 -12.21 36.08 30.52
C CYS A 14 -10.69 36.13 30.47
N SER A 15 -10.09 35.29 29.64
CA SER A 15 -8.64 35.28 29.46
C SER A 15 -8.28 35.57 28.01
N SER A 16 -7.16 36.28 27.82
CA SER A 16 -6.57 36.53 26.51
C SER A 16 -5.11 36.08 26.54
N SER A 17 -4.69 35.32 25.53
CA SER A 17 -3.32 34.83 25.40
C SER A 17 -2.79 35.02 23.97
N PRO A 18 -1.68 35.75 23.78
CA PRO A 18 -0.98 36.59 24.77
C PRO A 18 -1.80 37.85 25.13
N SER A 19 -1.48 38.49 26.26
CA SER A 19 -2.09 39.77 26.67
C SER A 19 -1.51 40.99 25.94
N GLU A 20 -0.41 40.82 25.21
CA GLU A 20 0.20 41.83 24.34
C GLU A 20 0.44 41.22 22.95
N ILE A 21 0.05 41.95 21.90
CA ILE A 21 0.24 41.54 20.51
C ILE A 21 1.09 42.54 19.73
N VAL A 22 1.85 42.03 18.76
CA VAL A 22 2.47 42.81 17.68
C VAL A 22 1.69 42.51 16.41
N ALA A 23 1.16 43.54 15.78
CA ALA A 23 0.26 43.40 14.63
C ALA A 23 0.92 42.59 13.50
N GLY A 24 0.28 41.49 13.08
CA GLY A 24 0.78 40.62 12.01
C GLY A 24 2.02 39.77 12.34
N VAL A 25 2.65 39.95 13.51
CA VAL A 25 3.84 39.18 13.93
C VAL A 25 3.48 38.15 14.99
N THR A 26 2.61 38.49 15.94
CA THR A 26 2.10 37.52 16.92
C THR A 26 1.41 36.38 16.18
N ARG A 27 1.77 35.13 16.44
CA ARG A 27 1.22 33.99 15.67
C ARG A 27 -0.27 33.78 15.88
N SER A 28 -0.73 33.93 17.11
CA SER A 28 -2.13 33.71 17.47
C SER A 28 -2.52 34.58 18.65
N LEU A 29 -3.76 35.07 18.64
CA LEU A 29 -4.45 35.60 19.82
C LEU A 29 -5.64 34.69 20.13
N VAL A 30 -5.70 34.19 21.36
CA VAL A 30 -6.81 33.39 21.87
C VAL A 30 -7.53 34.21 22.93
N VAL A 31 -8.84 34.37 22.80
CA VAL A 31 -9.69 34.94 23.84
C VAL A 31 -10.75 33.93 24.24
N GLU A 32 -10.85 33.67 25.54
CA GLU A 32 -11.68 32.61 26.10
C GLU A 32 -12.54 33.10 27.26
N CYS A 33 -13.85 32.89 27.14
CA CYS A 33 -14.80 32.94 28.23
C CYS A 33 -14.87 31.56 28.84
N LEU A 34 -14.52 31.42 30.12
CA LEU A 34 -14.53 30.15 30.84
C LEU A 34 -15.32 30.28 32.13
N LEU A 35 -16.37 29.46 32.25
CA LEU A 35 -17.13 29.24 33.47
C LEU A 35 -16.77 27.86 34.01
N SER A 36 -16.01 27.83 35.11
CA SER A 36 -15.60 26.59 35.77
C SER A 36 -16.51 26.26 36.95
N ASN A 37 -16.85 24.98 37.07
CA ASN A 37 -17.53 24.39 38.23
C ASN A 37 -18.87 25.06 38.64
N HIS A 38 -19.97 24.64 37.99
CA HIS A 38 -21.33 25.19 38.20
C HIS A 38 -21.82 25.19 39.66
N ASN A 39 -21.36 24.25 40.49
CA ASN A 39 -21.75 24.11 41.90
C ASN A 39 -21.24 25.24 42.82
N VAL A 40 -20.38 26.12 42.30
CA VAL A 40 -19.81 27.28 43.02
C VAL A 40 -20.17 28.60 42.32
N THR A 41 -21.01 28.55 41.28
CA THR A 41 -21.37 29.72 40.46
C THR A 41 -22.73 30.27 40.85
N ALA A 42 -22.92 31.58 40.73
CA ALA A 42 -24.24 32.21 40.81
C ALA A 42 -25.17 31.86 39.62
N LEU A 43 -24.74 30.95 38.72
CA LEU A 43 -25.44 30.54 37.50
C LEU A 43 -25.41 28.99 37.33
N PRO A 44 -26.23 28.25 38.09
CA PRO A 44 -26.37 26.80 37.93
C PRO A 44 -26.77 26.36 36.51
N PHE A 45 -27.61 27.14 35.83
CA PHE A 45 -28.02 26.86 34.45
C PHE A 45 -27.56 27.97 33.53
N VAL A 46 -26.58 27.67 32.67
CA VAL A 46 -26.09 28.60 31.65
C VAL A 46 -26.92 28.46 30.38
N MET A 47 -27.45 29.58 29.90
CA MET A 47 -28.20 29.65 28.64
C MET A 47 -27.30 30.08 27.48
N SER A 48 -26.34 30.98 27.72
CA SER A 48 -25.46 31.44 26.65
C SER A 48 -24.15 32.00 27.19
N LEU A 49 -23.09 31.89 26.39
CA LEU A 49 -21.84 32.63 26.56
C LEU A 49 -21.67 33.59 25.38
N THR A 50 -21.36 34.85 25.66
CA THR A 50 -21.14 35.89 24.64
C THR A 50 -19.79 36.54 24.83
N LEU A 51 -19.05 36.65 23.73
CA LEU A 51 -17.81 37.43 23.64
C LEU A 51 -18.06 38.70 22.85
N SER A 52 -17.60 39.83 23.38
CA SER A 52 -17.68 41.14 22.74
C SER A 52 -16.36 41.89 22.91
N HIS A 53 -16.10 42.88 22.06
CA HIS A 53 -14.83 43.60 22.03
C HIS A 53 -15.03 45.11 21.88
N SER A 54 -14.11 45.89 22.45
CA SER A 54 -14.09 47.35 22.32
C SER A 54 -12.66 47.81 22.08
N ASN A 55 -12.48 48.68 21.08
CA ASN A 55 -11.20 49.32 20.77
C ASN A 55 -10.80 50.38 21.82
N SER A 56 -11.77 50.96 22.53
CA SER A 56 -11.55 52.03 23.49
C SER A 56 -11.50 51.50 24.91
N THR A 57 -10.37 51.70 25.58
CA THR A 57 -10.23 51.40 27.01
C THR A 57 -11.15 52.34 27.81
N GLY A 58 -12.21 51.79 28.40
CA GLY A 58 -13.09 52.52 29.32
C GLY A 58 -14.34 53.17 28.72
N ASP A 59 -14.64 53.00 27.43
CA ASP A 59 -15.91 53.43 26.83
C ASP A 59 -16.80 52.24 26.42
N SER A 60 -18.11 52.45 26.56
CA SER A 60 -19.14 51.42 26.78
C SER A 60 -19.65 50.69 25.53
N ALA A 61 -19.12 51.01 24.35
CA ALA A 61 -19.57 50.45 23.07
C ALA A 61 -18.80 49.17 22.69
N TYR A 62 -19.19 48.05 23.29
CA TYR A 62 -18.69 46.74 22.87
C TYR A 62 -19.42 46.26 21.61
N THR A 63 -18.68 45.82 20.60
CA THR A 63 -19.19 45.13 19.41
C THR A 63 -19.26 43.63 19.66
N HIS A 64 -20.29 42.99 19.11
CA HIS A 64 -20.49 41.54 19.23
C HIS A 64 -19.42 40.79 18.41
N ILE A 65 -18.87 39.70 18.96
CA ILE A 65 -17.94 38.82 18.24
C ILE A 65 -18.57 37.46 18.00
N ALA A 66 -19.02 36.81 19.08
CA ALA A 66 -19.55 35.46 19.04
C ALA A 66 -20.46 35.22 20.24
N THR A 67 -21.54 34.47 20.02
CA THR A 67 -22.40 33.93 21.06
C THR A 67 -22.55 32.44 20.87
N LEU A 68 -22.26 31.66 21.91
CA LEU A 68 -22.61 30.26 22.02
C LEU A 68 -23.98 30.15 22.68
N ASN A 69 -24.92 29.57 21.97
CA ASN A 69 -26.26 29.30 22.46
C ASN A 69 -26.34 27.91 23.11
N GLY A 70 -26.88 27.83 24.33
CA GLY A 70 -27.01 26.60 25.10
C GLY A 70 -28.18 25.71 24.68
N PHE A 71 -29.10 26.18 23.85
CA PHE A 71 -30.25 25.39 23.39
C PHE A 71 -29.91 24.45 22.22
N ASP A 72 -29.07 24.91 21.30
CA ASP A 72 -28.70 24.20 20.07
C ASP A 72 -27.19 23.96 19.94
N SER A 73 -26.40 24.41 20.92
CA SER A 73 -24.93 24.39 20.89
C SER A 73 -24.32 25.09 19.68
N HIS A 74 -25.07 26.00 19.04
CA HIS A 74 -24.60 26.73 17.88
C HIS A 74 -23.87 28.01 18.31
N ILE A 75 -22.73 28.28 17.67
CA ILE A 75 -22.02 29.54 17.79
C ILE A 75 -22.45 30.42 16.62
N SER A 76 -22.84 31.67 16.90
CA SER A 76 -23.20 32.68 15.90
C SER A 76 -22.40 33.98 16.13
N GLY A 77 -22.15 34.76 15.07
CA GLY A 77 -21.52 36.08 15.16
C GLY A 77 -20.43 36.33 14.12
N ASP A 78 -19.85 37.52 14.15
CA ASP A 78 -18.86 38.02 13.18
C ASP A 78 -17.60 37.15 13.09
N ALA A 79 -17.21 36.47 14.18
CA ALA A 79 -16.05 35.58 14.16
C ALA A 79 -16.25 34.32 13.32
N GLN A 80 -17.50 33.90 13.07
CA GLN A 80 -17.79 32.68 12.31
C GLN A 80 -17.73 32.91 10.79
N THR A 81 -17.93 34.15 10.34
CA THR A 81 -17.85 34.54 8.93
C THR A 81 -16.45 35.00 8.52
N SER A 82 -15.55 35.19 9.49
CA SER A 82 -14.16 35.57 9.24
C SER A 82 -13.30 34.37 8.84
N LEU A 83 -12.53 34.51 7.76
CA LEU A 83 -11.51 33.53 7.35
C LEU A 83 -10.32 33.44 8.33
N GLU A 84 -10.14 34.47 9.15
CA GLU A 84 -8.97 34.63 10.04
C GLU A 84 -9.25 34.20 11.48
N ALA A 85 -10.50 33.84 11.79
CA ALA A 85 -10.94 33.49 13.14
C ALA A 85 -11.51 32.07 13.20
N GLN A 86 -11.21 31.36 14.28
CA GLN A 86 -11.79 30.05 14.58
C GLN A 86 -12.51 30.11 15.92
N THR A 87 -13.77 29.67 15.93
CA THR A 87 -14.62 29.66 17.13
C THR A 87 -14.84 28.24 17.64
N HIS A 88 -14.69 28.02 18.94
CA HIS A 88 -14.97 26.75 19.60
C HIS A 88 -15.68 27.01 20.93
N GLY A 89 -16.55 26.12 21.36
CA GLY A 89 -17.23 26.28 22.63
C GLY A 89 -18.17 25.13 22.96
N ALA A 90 -18.50 25.01 24.24
CA ALA A 90 -19.46 24.04 24.75
C ALA A 90 -20.11 24.61 26.02
N ILE A 91 -21.40 24.34 26.20
CA ILE A 91 -22.10 24.55 27.47
C ILE A 91 -22.33 23.18 28.07
N ASN A 92 -21.73 22.95 29.24
CA ASN A 92 -21.82 21.70 29.97
C ASN A 92 -22.60 21.91 31.26
N THR A 93 -23.30 20.88 31.74
CA THR A 93 -24.06 20.95 33.01
C THR A 93 -23.25 20.42 34.18
N THR A 94 -22.29 19.54 33.93
CA THR A 94 -21.46 18.87 34.95
C THR A 94 -19.98 19.24 34.88
N GLY A 95 -19.54 19.85 33.77
CA GLY A 95 -18.16 20.27 33.53
C GLY A 95 -18.09 21.74 33.16
N ASP A 96 -16.94 22.19 32.68
CA ASP A 96 -16.73 23.60 32.37
C ASP A 96 -17.48 24.03 31.11
N SER A 97 -18.07 25.22 31.14
CA SER A 97 -18.70 25.86 29.99
C SER A 97 -17.77 26.93 29.44
N PHE A 98 -17.48 26.91 28.14
CA PHE A 98 -16.55 27.86 27.53
C PHE A 98 -16.94 28.29 26.12
N LEU A 99 -16.48 29.50 25.75
CA LEU A 99 -16.50 30.03 24.40
C LEU A 99 -15.12 30.62 24.11
N ARG A 100 -14.46 30.12 23.07
CA ARG A 100 -13.11 30.49 22.65
C ARG A 100 -13.12 30.99 21.21
N VAL A 101 -12.42 32.09 20.98
CA VAL A 101 -12.13 32.62 19.64
C VAL A 101 -10.62 32.74 19.46
N THR A 102 -10.11 32.19 18.37
CA THR A 102 -8.69 32.20 18.02
C THR A 102 -8.49 32.94 16.71
N TRP A 103 -7.66 33.98 16.71
CA TRP A 103 -7.22 34.69 15.51
C TRP A 103 -5.79 34.31 15.16
N ALA A 104 -5.53 33.93 13.92
CA ALA A 104 -4.17 33.78 13.40
C ALA A 104 -3.63 35.15 12.96
N TYR A 105 -2.40 35.47 13.34
CA TYR A 105 -1.72 36.72 12.96
C TYR A 105 -2.57 37.99 13.19
N PRO A 106 -3.04 38.25 14.42
CA PRO A 106 -3.95 39.35 14.72
C PRO A 106 -3.36 40.70 14.31
N ILE A 107 -4.21 41.55 13.74
CA ILE A 107 -3.88 42.93 13.37
C ILE A 107 -4.24 43.90 14.52
N ALA A 108 -3.85 45.17 14.36
CA ALA A 108 -3.96 46.17 15.43
C ALA A 108 -5.38 46.35 16.00
N ASN A 109 -6.42 46.15 15.18
CA ASN A 109 -7.82 46.26 15.60
C ASN A 109 -8.29 45.14 16.55
N ARG A 110 -7.45 44.15 16.86
CA ARG A 110 -7.74 43.10 17.84
C ARG A 110 -7.21 43.43 19.23
N ALA A 111 -6.47 44.53 19.39
CA ALA A 111 -6.18 45.07 20.70
C ALA A 111 -7.40 45.81 21.27
N GLY A 112 -7.48 45.91 22.59
CA GLY A 112 -8.60 46.51 23.30
C GLY A 112 -9.13 45.63 24.42
N ASP A 113 -10.32 45.99 24.89
CA ASP A 113 -10.99 45.30 25.99
C ASP A 113 -11.98 44.27 25.43
N TYR A 114 -11.83 43.03 25.88
CA TYR A 114 -12.77 41.94 25.62
C TYR A 114 -13.68 41.77 26.83
N ARG A 115 -14.97 41.54 26.58
CA ARG A 115 -15.96 41.23 27.61
C ARG A 115 -16.59 39.88 27.33
N CYS A 116 -16.53 39.03 28.34
CA CYS A 116 -17.28 37.79 28.40
C CYS A 116 -18.51 37.98 29.26
N ASP A 117 -19.64 37.56 28.73
CA ASP A 117 -20.93 37.58 29.38
C ASP A 117 -21.50 36.15 29.43
N ALA A 118 -21.81 35.66 30.63
CA ALA A 118 -22.57 34.44 30.84
C ALA A 118 -23.98 34.81 31.30
N ILE A 119 -25.00 34.34 30.58
CA ILE A 119 -26.41 34.57 30.90
C ILE A 119 -27.05 33.24 31.22
N GLY A 120 -27.86 33.20 32.28
CA GLY A 120 -28.52 31.99 32.70
C GLY A 120 -29.51 32.22 33.84
N ILE A 121 -29.85 31.14 34.54
CA ILE A 121 -30.76 31.15 35.68
C ILE A 121 -29.95 30.95 36.96
N SER A 122 -30.17 31.81 37.96
CA SER A 122 -29.56 31.72 39.28
C SER A 122 -30.17 30.62 40.14
N GLU A 123 -29.55 30.32 41.29
CA GLU A 123 -30.12 29.39 42.29
C GLU A 123 -31.53 29.79 42.77
N SER A 124 -31.84 31.10 42.76
CA SER A 124 -33.16 31.62 43.12
C SER A 124 -34.20 31.52 41.99
N GLY A 125 -33.83 30.90 40.86
CA GLY A 125 -34.70 30.73 39.69
C GLY A 125 -34.88 32.01 38.86
N LYS A 126 -34.08 33.06 39.09
CA LYS A 126 -34.17 34.33 38.37
C LYS A 126 -33.11 34.42 37.26
N PRO A 127 -33.40 35.13 36.16
CA PRO A 127 -32.36 35.44 35.18
C PRO A 127 -31.22 36.22 35.84
N ALA A 128 -29.98 35.80 35.57
CA ALA A 128 -28.78 36.47 36.07
C ALA A 128 -27.71 36.54 34.96
N ARG A 129 -26.80 37.49 35.14
CA ARG A 129 -25.68 37.74 34.22
C ARG A 129 -24.39 37.84 35.01
N LEU A 130 -23.38 37.09 34.59
CA LEU A 130 -22.00 37.26 35.03
C LEU A 130 -21.22 37.93 33.89
N SER A 131 -20.40 38.92 34.23
CA SER A 131 -19.60 39.68 33.27
C SER A 131 -18.18 39.81 33.79
N THR A 132 -17.21 39.56 32.93
CA THR A 132 -15.79 39.74 33.23
C THR A 132 -15.05 40.16 31.97
N THR A 133 -13.88 40.76 32.13
CA THR A 133 -13.13 41.37 31.03
C THR A 133 -11.69 40.90 30.99
N SER A 134 -11.10 40.97 29.81
CA SER A 134 -9.68 40.79 29.57
C SER A 134 -9.19 41.89 28.63
N ARG A 135 -7.91 42.25 28.75
CA ARG A 135 -7.32 43.34 27.97
C ARG A 135 -6.16 42.81 27.15
N VAL A 136 -6.19 43.16 25.86
CA VAL A 136 -5.09 42.92 24.92
C VAL A 136 -4.47 44.26 24.55
N THR A 137 -3.18 44.44 24.79
CA THR A 137 -2.45 45.66 24.43
C THR A 137 -1.66 45.48 23.13
N LEU A 138 -1.40 46.59 22.43
CA LEU A 138 -0.40 46.62 21.36
C LEU A 138 0.97 46.82 21.98
N ALA A 139 1.97 46.11 21.46
CA ALA A 139 3.36 46.35 21.79
C ALA A 139 3.75 47.80 21.43
N SER A 140 4.72 48.37 22.14
CA SER A 140 5.25 49.69 21.81
C SER A 140 5.94 49.67 20.42
N PRO A 141 6.00 50.81 19.71
CA PRO A 141 6.66 50.87 18.40
C PRO A 141 8.14 50.46 18.42
N GLU A 142 8.82 50.60 19.57
CA GLU A 142 10.18 50.11 19.77
C GLU A 142 10.17 48.58 19.86
N SER A 143 9.43 48.01 20.83
CA SER A 143 9.26 46.56 20.99
C SER A 143 8.83 45.84 19.70
N GLU A 144 7.95 46.46 18.92
CA GLU A 144 7.54 45.96 17.60
C GLU A 144 8.72 45.88 16.62
N LYS A 145 9.54 46.93 16.51
CA LYS A 145 10.74 46.94 15.64
C LYS A 145 11.74 45.87 16.08
N GLU A 146 12.06 45.79 17.37
CA GLU A 146 12.98 44.76 17.88
C GLU A 146 12.49 43.34 17.54
N ARG A 147 11.20 43.05 17.73
CA ARG A 147 10.61 41.73 17.46
C ARG A 147 10.55 41.42 15.96
N ILE A 148 10.29 42.41 15.12
CA ILE A 148 10.36 42.26 13.65
C ILE A 148 11.80 41.98 13.22
N VAL A 149 12.77 42.73 13.72
CA VAL A 149 14.21 42.54 13.40
C VAL A 149 14.68 41.16 13.85
N GLU A 150 14.30 40.73 15.05
CA GLU A 150 14.60 39.38 15.55
C GLU A 150 14.00 38.30 14.64
N LYS A 151 12.74 38.49 14.21
CA LYS A 151 12.06 37.54 13.32
C LYS A 151 12.75 37.45 11.95
N LEU A 152 13.14 38.59 11.37
CA LEU A 152 13.87 38.67 10.11
C LEU A 152 15.25 38.02 10.23
N ARG A 153 15.98 38.29 11.32
CA ARG A 153 17.27 37.66 11.60
C ARG A 153 17.15 36.14 11.70
N ASN A 154 16.15 35.65 12.42
CA ASN A 154 15.89 34.21 12.55
C ASN A 154 15.53 33.58 11.20
N GLN A 155 14.79 34.28 10.34
CA GLN A 155 14.52 33.81 8.98
C GLN A 155 15.79 33.79 8.10
N SER A 156 16.66 34.79 8.21
CA SER A 156 17.95 34.81 7.50
C SER A 156 18.82 33.62 7.88
N ILE A 157 18.97 33.35 9.19
CA ILE A 157 19.73 32.20 9.70
C ILE A 157 19.12 30.89 9.21
N LEU A 158 17.79 30.78 9.20
CA LEU A 158 17.10 29.58 8.70
C LEU A 158 17.39 29.36 7.21
N ILE A 159 17.38 30.42 6.39
CA ILE A 159 17.67 30.33 4.95
C ILE A 159 19.12 29.85 4.74
N GLU A 160 20.09 30.44 5.42
CA GLU A 160 21.50 30.01 5.34
C GLU A 160 21.68 28.55 5.77
N THR A 161 20.96 28.12 6.81
CA THR A 161 20.96 26.73 7.28
C THR A 161 20.34 25.77 6.25
N LEU A 162 19.27 26.19 5.58
CA LEU A 162 18.63 25.41 4.53
C LEU A 162 19.54 25.28 3.30
N GLU A 163 20.20 26.36 2.88
CA GLU A 163 21.15 26.34 1.77
C GLU A 163 22.34 25.41 2.06
N THR A 164 22.93 25.50 3.25
CA THR A 164 24.03 24.61 3.63
C THR A 164 23.61 23.14 3.69
N THR A 165 22.42 22.86 4.22
CA THR A 165 21.87 21.50 4.26
C THR A 165 21.60 20.96 2.86
N LEU A 166 21.01 21.79 1.99
CA LEU A 166 20.73 21.43 0.60
C LEU A 166 22.02 21.09 -0.15
N ASN A 167 23.05 21.93 -0.02
CA ASN A 167 24.35 21.71 -0.65
C ASN A 167 25.01 20.42 -0.15
N ARG A 168 24.97 20.14 1.15
CA ARG A 168 25.48 18.90 1.74
C ARG A 168 24.76 17.67 1.18
N THR A 169 23.43 17.67 1.21
CA THR A 169 22.63 16.55 0.69
C THR A 169 22.81 16.37 -0.81
N SER A 170 22.94 17.44 -1.58
CA SER A 170 23.25 17.37 -3.01
C SER A 170 24.62 16.72 -3.27
N SER A 171 25.62 17.01 -2.44
CA SER A 171 26.95 16.39 -2.53
C SER A 171 26.91 14.91 -2.18
N GLU A 172 26.25 14.54 -1.07
CA GLU A 172 26.06 13.14 -0.67
C GLU A 172 25.36 12.31 -1.75
N ASN A 173 24.29 12.85 -2.34
CA ASN A 173 23.59 12.21 -3.44
C ASN A 173 24.48 12.05 -4.67
N SER A 174 25.30 13.05 -5.00
CA SER A 174 26.23 12.98 -6.14
C SER A 174 27.27 11.87 -5.93
N HIS A 175 27.79 11.71 -4.71
CA HIS A 175 28.71 10.62 -4.37
C HIS A 175 28.03 9.25 -4.45
N ALA A 176 26.82 9.10 -3.89
CA ALA A 176 26.08 7.84 -3.96
C ALA A 176 25.76 7.42 -5.41
N ILE A 177 25.38 8.38 -6.27
CA ILE A 177 25.15 8.13 -7.70
C ILE A 177 26.45 7.62 -8.35
N HIS A 178 27.58 8.26 -8.08
CA HIS A 178 28.86 7.87 -8.66
C HIS A 178 29.29 6.46 -8.24
N ASP A 179 29.04 6.06 -7.00
CA ASP A 179 29.35 4.70 -6.53
C ASP A 179 28.41 3.65 -7.13
N LEU A 180 27.11 3.96 -7.24
CA LEU A 180 26.15 3.11 -7.96
C LEU A 180 26.53 2.94 -9.43
N GLU A 181 27.00 4.00 -10.10
CA GLU A 181 27.50 3.92 -11.48
C GLU A 181 28.68 2.93 -11.60
N LYS A 182 29.61 2.94 -10.64
CA LYS A 182 30.72 1.96 -10.61
C LYS A 182 30.22 0.54 -10.43
N GLU A 183 29.29 0.32 -9.51
CA GLU A 183 28.68 -0.99 -9.29
C GLU A 183 27.99 -1.51 -10.56
N ILE A 184 27.18 -0.66 -11.21
CA ILE A 184 26.51 -0.98 -12.47
C ILE A 184 27.52 -1.39 -13.54
N GLN A 185 28.64 -0.67 -13.68
CA GLN A 185 29.68 -1.01 -14.66
C GLN A 185 30.33 -2.37 -14.35
N SER A 186 30.60 -2.66 -13.07
CA SER A 186 31.15 -3.95 -12.65
C SER A 186 30.19 -5.11 -12.92
N LEU A 187 28.91 -4.93 -12.61
CA LEU A 187 27.86 -5.93 -12.87
C LEU A 187 27.69 -6.16 -14.37
N LYS A 188 27.69 -5.09 -15.17
CA LYS A 188 27.63 -5.18 -16.62
C LYS A 188 28.80 -6.01 -17.18
N ALA A 189 30.02 -5.79 -16.67
CA ALA A 189 31.19 -6.58 -17.07
C ALA A 189 31.04 -8.06 -16.68
N ALA A 190 30.55 -8.35 -15.47
CA ALA A 190 30.32 -9.72 -15.00
C ALA A 190 29.27 -10.46 -15.83
N VAL A 191 28.15 -9.81 -16.16
CA VAL A 191 27.09 -10.36 -17.02
C VAL A 191 27.62 -10.66 -18.42
N GLN A 192 28.39 -9.72 -19.01
CA GLN A 192 29.02 -9.93 -20.32
C GLN A 192 29.95 -11.14 -20.30
N GLN A 193 30.73 -11.31 -19.23
CA GLN A 193 31.61 -12.46 -19.06
C GLN A 193 30.83 -13.78 -18.97
N GLN A 194 29.72 -13.82 -18.25
CA GLN A 194 28.86 -15.00 -18.18
C GLN A 194 28.22 -15.33 -19.53
N GLY A 195 27.73 -14.32 -20.27
CA GLY A 195 27.19 -14.49 -21.62
C GLY A 195 28.21 -15.12 -22.58
N ASN A 196 29.46 -14.64 -22.54
CA ASN A 196 30.54 -15.21 -23.34
C ASN A 196 30.83 -16.67 -22.98
N ARG A 197 30.79 -17.04 -21.69
CA ARG A 197 30.96 -18.44 -21.24
C ARG A 197 29.82 -19.33 -21.72
N LEU A 198 28.57 -18.85 -21.68
CA LEU A 198 27.41 -19.60 -22.16
C LEU A 198 27.48 -19.86 -23.67
N HIS A 199 27.93 -18.88 -24.45
CA HIS A 199 28.16 -19.04 -25.89
C HIS A 199 29.23 -20.07 -26.24
N GLN A 200 30.25 -20.23 -25.39
CA GLN A 200 31.28 -21.27 -25.61
C GLN A 200 30.79 -22.69 -25.28
N LEU A 201 29.73 -22.83 -24.46
CA LEU A 201 29.18 -24.12 -24.04
C LEU A 201 28.07 -24.65 -24.97
N THR A 202 27.57 -23.85 -25.91
CA THR A 202 26.29 -24.11 -26.61
C THR A 202 26.35 -24.81 -27.99
N PRO A 203 27.39 -24.73 -28.85
CA PRO A 203 27.27 -25.33 -30.20
C PRO A 203 27.81 -26.76 -30.37
N MET A 204 28.51 -27.35 -29.40
CA MET A 204 29.08 -28.72 -29.54
C MET A 204 28.34 -29.82 -28.76
N SER A 205 27.42 -29.48 -27.85
CA SER A 205 26.82 -30.45 -26.93
C SER A 205 25.47 -31.00 -27.40
N LEU A 206 24.63 -30.24 -28.11
CA LEU A 206 23.24 -30.65 -28.36
C LEU A 206 23.10 -31.87 -29.31
N PRO A 207 23.79 -31.95 -30.47
CA PRO A 207 23.73 -33.15 -31.31
C PRO A 207 24.30 -34.39 -30.61
N VAL A 208 25.38 -34.21 -29.84
CA VAL A 208 25.99 -35.27 -29.03
C VAL A 208 25.02 -35.75 -27.94
N LEU A 209 24.43 -34.82 -27.19
CA LEU A 209 23.45 -35.11 -26.15
C LEU A 209 22.20 -35.79 -26.72
N LYS A 210 21.71 -35.32 -27.88
CA LYS A 210 20.59 -35.96 -28.59
C LYS A 210 20.93 -37.39 -28.97
N SER A 211 22.15 -37.66 -29.46
CA SER A 211 22.61 -39.02 -29.76
C SER A 211 22.83 -39.91 -28.52
N MET A 212 23.17 -39.31 -27.36
CA MET A 212 23.34 -40.01 -26.09
C MET A 212 22.03 -40.29 -25.37
N LEU A 213 20.98 -39.49 -25.59
CA LEU A 213 19.70 -39.61 -24.89
C LEU A 213 18.64 -40.34 -25.71
N PHE A 214 18.74 -40.35 -27.04
CA PHE A 214 17.69 -40.87 -27.91
C PHE A 214 18.19 -41.86 -28.96
N THR A 215 17.31 -42.80 -29.30
CA THR A 215 17.41 -43.63 -30.50
C THR A 215 16.44 -43.09 -31.56
N PRO A 216 16.93 -42.61 -32.73
CA PRO A 216 16.09 -42.07 -33.79
C PRO A 216 15.39 -43.15 -34.63
N SER A 217 14.19 -42.86 -35.15
CA SER A 217 13.54 -43.62 -36.24
C SER A 217 14.02 -43.19 -37.63
N PRO A 218 13.73 -43.94 -38.71
CA PRO A 218 13.64 -43.39 -40.05
C PRO A 218 12.63 -42.24 -40.12
N LEU A 219 12.71 -41.43 -41.18
CA LEU A 219 11.69 -40.42 -41.46
C LEU A 219 10.36 -41.10 -41.77
N TYR A 220 9.29 -40.59 -41.16
CA TYR A 220 7.92 -40.97 -41.42
C TYR A 220 7.12 -39.69 -41.66
N ASN A 221 6.59 -39.50 -42.88
CA ASN A 221 5.83 -38.31 -43.28
C ASN A 221 6.52 -36.96 -42.96
N GLY A 222 7.83 -36.87 -43.14
CA GLY A 222 8.62 -35.65 -42.89
C GLY A 222 8.92 -35.39 -41.42
N ARG A 223 8.68 -36.35 -40.53
CA ARG A 223 8.96 -36.26 -39.09
C ARG A 223 9.86 -37.39 -38.65
N ARG A 224 10.63 -37.16 -37.59
CA ARG A 224 11.42 -38.21 -36.95
C ARG A 224 11.00 -38.41 -35.50
N TYR A 225 10.85 -39.67 -35.15
CA TYR A 225 10.53 -40.10 -33.80
C TYR A 225 11.81 -40.49 -33.05
N TYR A 226 11.82 -40.29 -31.75
CA TYR A 226 12.99 -40.50 -30.90
C TYR A 226 12.58 -41.18 -29.60
N LEU A 227 13.02 -42.42 -29.39
CA LEU A 227 12.83 -43.12 -28.13
C LEU A 227 13.95 -42.75 -27.14
N SER A 228 13.59 -42.31 -25.94
CA SER A 228 14.56 -42.04 -24.88
C SER A 228 15.26 -43.33 -24.41
N GLN A 229 16.55 -43.25 -24.03
CA GLN A 229 17.27 -44.40 -23.50
C GLN A 229 16.74 -44.85 -22.12
N ALA A 230 16.57 -46.17 -21.92
CA ALA A 230 16.06 -46.78 -20.68
C ALA A 230 17.03 -46.77 -19.48
N LYS A 231 18.09 -45.95 -19.53
CA LYS A 231 19.05 -45.77 -18.43
C LYS A 231 18.57 -44.77 -17.37
N PHE A 232 17.45 -44.11 -17.63
CA PHE A 232 16.91 -43.03 -16.82
C PHE A 232 15.43 -43.28 -16.53
N PHE A 233 14.92 -42.61 -15.49
CA PHE A 233 13.52 -42.67 -15.07
C PHE A 233 12.86 -41.35 -15.44
N PHE A 234 11.71 -41.40 -16.13
CA PHE A 234 11.02 -40.19 -16.58
C PHE A 234 9.53 -40.27 -16.29
N ASP A 235 9.01 -39.30 -15.54
CA ASP A 235 7.56 -39.07 -15.51
C ASP A 235 7.10 -38.37 -16.79
N SER A 236 5.79 -38.35 -17.03
CA SER A 236 5.21 -37.74 -18.25
C SER A 236 5.56 -36.25 -18.37
N LYS A 237 5.66 -35.55 -17.24
CA LYS A 237 5.99 -34.13 -17.21
C LYS A 237 7.43 -33.87 -17.67
N THR A 238 8.36 -34.68 -17.19
CA THR A 238 9.78 -34.64 -17.58
C THR A 238 9.96 -35.08 -19.03
N ALA A 239 9.23 -36.11 -19.47
CA ALA A 239 9.21 -36.52 -20.87
C ALA A 239 8.80 -35.38 -21.80
N LYS A 240 7.72 -34.66 -21.45
CA LYS A 240 7.26 -33.49 -22.19
C LYS A 240 8.35 -32.40 -22.29
N SER A 241 8.89 -31.97 -21.15
CA SER A 241 9.92 -30.92 -21.14
C SER A 241 11.18 -31.30 -21.91
N ASN A 242 11.56 -32.58 -21.89
CA ASN A 242 12.70 -33.05 -22.67
C ASN A 242 12.45 -32.99 -24.18
N CYS A 243 11.27 -33.43 -24.65
CA CYS A 243 10.95 -33.32 -26.07
C CYS A 243 10.95 -31.85 -26.55
N GLU A 244 10.39 -30.95 -25.73
CA GLU A 244 10.38 -29.50 -26.00
C GLU A 244 11.81 -28.91 -26.05
N TYR A 245 12.71 -29.34 -25.16
CA TYR A 245 14.10 -28.90 -25.14
C TYR A 245 14.85 -29.25 -26.44
N PHE A 246 14.56 -30.38 -27.06
CA PHE A 246 15.14 -30.79 -28.34
C PHE A 246 14.39 -30.29 -29.57
N GLY A 247 13.46 -29.35 -29.39
CA GLY A 247 12.73 -28.69 -30.48
C GLY A 247 11.55 -29.48 -31.04
N GLY A 248 11.04 -30.46 -30.30
CA GLY A 248 9.84 -31.23 -30.67
C GLY A 248 8.81 -31.31 -29.54
N TYR A 249 8.03 -32.37 -29.52
CA TYR A 249 6.99 -32.63 -28.52
C TYR A 249 6.84 -34.14 -28.31
N MET A 250 6.10 -34.57 -27.29
CA MET A 250 5.80 -36.00 -27.14
C MET A 250 4.99 -36.49 -28.34
N ALA A 251 5.27 -37.70 -28.83
CA ALA A 251 4.69 -38.20 -30.08
C ALA A 251 3.15 -38.15 -30.08
N GLU A 252 2.58 -37.44 -31.05
CA GLU A 252 1.13 -37.33 -31.26
C GLU A 252 0.71 -38.34 -32.34
N ILE A 253 0.31 -39.54 -31.91
CA ILE A 253 -0.03 -40.64 -32.82
C ILE A 253 -1.52 -40.57 -33.16
N ASP A 254 -1.82 -40.25 -34.41
CA ASP A 254 -3.19 -39.95 -34.86
C ASP A 254 -3.72 -40.90 -35.94
N SER A 255 -2.94 -41.89 -36.36
CA SER A 255 -3.36 -42.89 -37.37
C SER A 255 -2.93 -44.32 -37.05
N ALA A 256 -3.63 -45.30 -37.62
CA ALA A 256 -3.30 -46.72 -37.45
C ALA A 256 -1.93 -47.08 -38.05
N GLU A 257 -1.58 -46.45 -39.17
CA GLU A 257 -0.29 -46.63 -39.86
C GLU A 257 0.86 -46.08 -39.03
N GLU A 258 0.68 -44.88 -38.47
CA GLU A 258 1.65 -44.23 -37.59
C GLU A 258 1.85 -45.01 -36.30
N PHE A 259 0.75 -45.48 -35.71
CA PHE A 259 0.77 -46.38 -34.57
C PHE A 259 1.57 -47.66 -34.87
N GLY A 260 1.33 -48.28 -36.04
CA GLY A 260 2.06 -49.45 -36.50
C GLY A 260 3.55 -49.19 -36.71
N PHE A 261 3.90 -48.04 -37.29
CA PHE A 261 5.28 -47.59 -37.49
C PHE A 261 6.00 -47.44 -36.14
N VAL A 262 5.46 -46.63 -35.23
CA VAL A 262 6.05 -46.38 -33.91
C VAL A 262 6.19 -47.68 -33.12
N LYS A 263 5.13 -48.51 -33.10
CA LYS A 263 5.12 -49.79 -32.40
C LYS A 263 6.16 -50.77 -32.95
N SER A 264 6.23 -50.94 -34.27
CA SER A 264 7.18 -51.88 -34.88
C SER A 264 8.63 -51.45 -34.71
N TYR A 265 8.90 -50.14 -34.79
CA TYR A 265 10.27 -49.63 -34.76
C TYR A 265 10.85 -49.57 -33.34
N PHE A 266 10.09 -49.05 -32.38
CA PHE A 266 10.60 -48.84 -31.02
C PHE A 266 10.25 -49.95 -30.04
N LEU A 267 9.06 -50.55 -30.17
CA LEU A 267 8.56 -51.46 -29.15
C LEU A 267 9.00 -52.91 -29.38
N ALA A 268 9.54 -53.25 -30.55
CA ALA A 268 10.07 -54.58 -30.84
C ALA A 268 11.24 -54.98 -29.91
N SER A 269 12.05 -54.00 -29.49
CA SER A 269 13.23 -54.17 -28.63
C SER A 269 13.13 -53.40 -27.31
N MET A 270 11.90 -53.11 -26.88
CA MET A 270 11.58 -52.26 -25.72
C MET A 270 12.26 -52.76 -24.43
N PRO A 271 13.15 -51.97 -23.81
CA PRO A 271 13.81 -52.34 -22.55
C PRO A 271 13.09 -51.84 -21.29
N SER A 272 12.06 -51.01 -21.44
CA SER A 272 11.33 -50.34 -20.34
C SER A 272 9.95 -50.93 -20.11
N ARG A 273 9.45 -50.81 -18.88
CA ARG A 273 8.09 -51.22 -18.52
C ARG A 273 7.01 -50.33 -19.16
N PHE A 274 7.27 -49.03 -19.20
CA PHE A 274 6.35 -48.06 -19.78
C PHE A 274 7.07 -47.15 -20.78
N VAL A 275 6.37 -46.80 -21.87
CA VAL A 275 6.78 -45.74 -22.81
C VAL A 275 5.66 -44.72 -22.95
N TYR A 276 5.88 -43.51 -22.47
CA TYR A 276 4.93 -42.42 -22.62
C TYR A 276 4.89 -41.88 -24.05
N ILE A 277 3.68 -41.56 -24.51
CA ILE A 277 3.40 -40.78 -25.73
C ILE A 277 2.46 -39.62 -25.38
N SER A 278 2.14 -38.77 -26.35
CA SER A 278 1.23 -37.65 -26.10
C SER A 278 -0.20 -38.13 -25.92
N GLY A 279 -0.82 -37.71 -24.82
CA GLY A 279 -2.23 -37.91 -24.55
C GLY A 279 -2.50 -37.81 -23.05
N THR A 280 -3.52 -37.06 -22.68
CA THR A 280 -3.98 -36.95 -21.30
C THR A 280 -5.46 -36.66 -21.24
N ASP A 281 -6.13 -37.16 -20.21
CA ASP A 281 -7.52 -36.87 -19.89
C ASP A 281 -7.68 -36.24 -18.49
N GLU A 282 -6.60 -35.70 -17.90
CA GLU A 282 -6.61 -35.02 -16.58
C GLU A 282 -7.70 -33.94 -16.46
N ALA A 283 -8.01 -33.26 -17.56
CA ALA A 283 -9.03 -32.22 -17.62
C ALA A 283 -10.46 -32.80 -17.57
N GLN A 284 -10.69 -33.93 -18.24
CA GLN A 284 -11.97 -34.60 -18.30
C GLN A 284 -11.77 -36.10 -18.58
N GLU A 285 -12.01 -36.91 -17.55
CA GLU A 285 -12.00 -38.37 -17.59
C GLU A 285 -12.62 -38.95 -18.88
N LYS A 286 -11.89 -39.85 -19.54
CA LYS A 286 -12.21 -40.49 -20.85
C LYS A 286 -12.17 -39.57 -22.07
N VAL A 287 -11.78 -38.31 -21.92
CA VAL A 287 -11.57 -37.37 -23.02
C VAL A 287 -10.08 -37.09 -23.18
N TRP A 288 -9.46 -37.84 -24.09
CA TRP A 288 -8.02 -37.80 -24.33
C TRP A 288 -7.62 -36.67 -25.29
N VAL A 289 -6.69 -35.84 -24.85
CA VAL A 289 -6.19 -34.66 -25.59
C VAL A 289 -4.67 -34.69 -25.65
N HIS A 290 -4.10 -34.35 -26.81
CA HIS A 290 -2.66 -34.24 -26.97
C HIS A 290 -2.07 -33.08 -26.14
N THR A 291 -0.88 -33.30 -25.58
CA THR A 291 -0.28 -32.37 -24.62
C THR A 291 0.30 -31.12 -25.27
N HIS A 292 0.66 -31.17 -26.56
CA HIS A 292 1.24 -30.06 -27.32
C HIS A 292 0.21 -29.37 -28.22
N SER A 293 -0.36 -30.05 -29.21
CA SER A 293 -1.32 -29.47 -30.16
C SER A 293 -2.67 -29.08 -29.54
N LYS A 294 -2.98 -29.63 -28.37
CA LYS A 294 -4.26 -29.46 -27.65
C LYS A 294 -5.47 -29.97 -28.45
N THR A 295 -5.25 -30.84 -29.43
CA THR A 295 -6.34 -31.47 -30.18
C THR A 295 -6.74 -32.80 -29.55
N PRO A 296 -8.00 -33.25 -29.75
CA PRO A 296 -8.42 -34.59 -29.34
C PRO A 296 -7.54 -35.66 -30.00
N VAL A 297 -7.18 -36.70 -29.24
CA VAL A 297 -6.43 -37.85 -29.76
C VAL A 297 -7.34 -38.64 -30.71
N ARG A 298 -6.94 -38.81 -31.97
CA ARG A 298 -7.82 -39.40 -33.00
C ARG A 298 -7.73 -40.91 -33.07
N TYR A 299 -6.61 -41.48 -32.64
CA TYR A 299 -6.37 -42.91 -32.72
C TYR A 299 -5.86 -43.47 -31.40
N LEU A 300 -6.70 -44.26 -30.74
CA LEU A 300 -6.37 -44.98 -29.51
C LEU A 300 -6.69 -46.46 -29.69
N ASN A 301 -5.64 -47.27 -29.84
CA ASN A 301 -5.73 -48.73 -29.92
C ASN A 301 -5.40 -49.36 -28.55
N TRP A 302 -6.31 -49.14 -27.61
CA TRP A 302 -6.20 -49.61 -26.23
C TRP A 302 -5.99 -51.12 -26.13
N GLY A 303 -5.21 -51.53 -25.13
CA GLY A 303 -5.11 -52.92 -24.71
C GLY A 303 -6.43 -53.45 -24.19
N SER A 304 -6.52 -54.77 -24.07
CA SER A 304 -7.72 -55.40 -23.49
C SER A 304 -7.95 -54.89 -22.06
N ASN A 305 -9.14 -54.35 -21.82
CA ASN A 305 -9.61 -53.73 -20.56
C ASN A 305 -9.03 -52.34 -20.22
N GLU A 306 -8.40 -51.67 -21.19
CA GLU A 306 -7.91 -50.28 -21.04
C GLU A 306 -8.83 -49.30 -21.81
N PRO A 307 -8.91 -48.02 -21.42
CA PRO A 307 -8.29 -47.41 -20.24
C PRO A 307 -8.93 -47.90 -18.93
N SER A 308 -8.16 -47.98 -17.84
CA SER A 308 -8.54 -48.51 -16.54
C SER A 308 -8.18 -47.56 -15.37
N HIS A 309 -8.66 -47.84 -14.15
CA HIS A 309 -8.38 -47.03 -12.94
C HIS A 309 -8.81 -45.53 -12.96
N GLY A 310 -9.38 -45.03 -14.05
CA GLY A 310 -9.98 -43.71 -14.17
C GLY A 310 -9.02 -42.58 -13.77
N ARG A 311 -9.45 -41.73 -12.82
CA ARG A 311 -8.73 -40.51 -12.39
C ARG A 311 -7.31 -40.74 -11.84
N GLU A 312 -6.92 -41.99 -11.58
CA GLU A 312 -5.56 -42.33 -11.11
C GLU A 312 -4.55 -42.46 -12.28
N GLU A 313 -5.03 -42.74 -13.50
CA GLU A 313 -4.20 -43.02 -14.67
C GLU A 313 -4.60 -42.10 -15.82
N ASN A 314 -3.97 -40.92 -15.89
CA ASN A 314 -4.40 -39.87 -16.83
C ASN A 314 -3.42 -39.61 -17.99
N CYS A 315 -2.48 -40.52 -18.24
CA CYS A 315 -1.45 -40.37 -19.28
C CYS A 315 -1.41 -41.58 -20.21
N VAL A 316 -1.24 -41.34 -21.51
CA VAL A 316 -1.18 -42.42 -22.51
C VAL A 316 0.24 -42.97 -22.61
N GLY A 317 0.38 -44.30 -22.61
CA GLY A 317 1.64 -44.95 -22.90
C GLY A 317 1.49 -46.39 -23.37
N TYR A 318 2.62 -47.02 -23.69
CA TYR A 318 2.71 -48.45 -23.93
C TYR A 318 3.25 -49.16 -22.70
N ASP A 319 2.70 -50.32 -22.37
CA ASP A 319 3.21 -51.18 -21.31
C ASP A 319 4.18 -52.27 -21.83
N ALA A 320 4.62 -53.14 -20.92
CA ALA A 320 5.49 -54.27 -21.24
C ALA A 320 4.86 -55.29 -22.21
N ARG A 321 3.52 -55.31 -22.36
CA ARG A 321 2.79 -56.13 -23.35
C ARG A 321 2.76 -55.43 -24.73
N ARG A 322 3.30 -54.21 -24.84
CA ARG A 322 3.39 -53.38 -26.06
C ARG A 322 1.99 -53.01 -26.59
N VAL A 323 1.03 -52.88 -25.70
CA VAL A 323 -0.31 -52.37 -25.98
C VAL A 323 -0.47 -50.99 -25.34
N LEU A 324 -1.39 -50.17 -25.85
CA LEU A 324 -1.68 -48.90 -25.19
C LEU A 324 -2.41 -49.15 -23.88
N VAL A 325 -1.97 -48.42 -22.86
CA VAL A 325 -2.53 -48.38 -21.52
C VAL A 325 -2.60 -46.92 -21.09
N ASP A 326 -3.58 -46.58 -20.28
CA ASP A 326 -3.45 -45.40 -19.44
C ASP A 326 -2.56 -45.74 -18.25
N ILE A 327 -1.74 -44.79 -17.85
CA ILE A 327 -0.74 -44.95 -16.80
C ILE A 327 -0.70 -43.71 -15.92
N PRO A 328 -0.27 -43.83 -14.66
CA PRO A 328 -0.12 -42.68 -13.79
C PRO A 328 0.90 -41.74 -14.40
N CYS A 329 0.55 -40.46 -14.56
CA CYS A 329 1.44 -39.46 -15.15
C CYS A 329 2.76 -39.29 -14.39
N ASN A 330 2.79 -39.70 -13.12
CA ASN A 330 3.89 -39.57 -12.16
C ASN A 330 4.36 -40.95 -11.64
N TYR A 331 4.55 -41.92 -12.52
CA TYR A 331 5.05 -43.23 -12.14
C TYR A 331 6.56 -43.20 -11.81
N TYR A 332 6.94 -43.42 -10.55
CA TYR A 332 8.33 -43.37 -10.07
C TYR A 332 8.95 -44.74 -9.73
N ALA A 333 8.18 -45.82 -9.79
CA ALA A 333 8.60 -47.11 -9.24
C ALA A 333 9.49 -47.94 -10.17
N GLU A 334 9.48 -47.68 -11.49
CA GLU A 334 10.24 -48.45 -12.49
C GLU A 334 10.72 -47.59 -13.67
N THR A 335 11.63 -48.13 -14.50
CA THR A 335 12.18 -47.43 -15.66
C THR A 335 11.10 -47.20 -16.73
N SER A 336 10.66 -45.95 -16.85
CA SER A 336 9.81 -45.45 -17.93
C SER A 336 10.64 -44.67 -18.93
N THR A 337 10.33 -44.86 -20.21
CA THR A 337 10.87 -44.09 -21.33
C THR A 337 9.75 -43.33 -22.02
N TYR A 338 10.06 -42.56 -23.05
CA TYR A 338 9.10 -41.77 -23.80
C TYR A 338 9.53 -41.63 -25.26
N ILE A 339 8.57 -41.33 -26.13
CA ILE A 339 8.83 -41.05 -27.54
C ILE A 339 8.58 -39.57 -27.81
N CYS A 340 9.60 -38.89 -28.32
CA CYS A 340 9.45 -37.56 -28.90
C CYS A 340 9.21 -37.65 -30.40
N GLU A 341 8.54 -36.65 -30.91
CA GLU A 341 8.39 -36.35 -32.32
C GLU A 341 9.02 -34.99 -32.57
N ILE A 342 10.04 -34.96 -33.42
CA ILE A 342 10.79 -33.74 -33.72
C ILE A 342 10.69 -33.51 -35.24
N PRO A 343 10.09 -32.39 -35.68
CA PRO A 343 10.09 -31.99 -37.08
C PRO A 343 11.53 -31.82 -37.61
N GLU A 344 11.83 -32.36 -38.79
CA GLU A 344 13.13 -32.18 -39.47
C GLU A 344 13.05 -31.23 -40.66
#